data_AF-A0A940UVC7-F1
#
_entry.id   AF-A0A940UVC7-F1
#
_cell.length_a   1.000
_cell.length_b   1.000
_cell.length_c   1.000
_cell.angle_alpha   90.00
_cell.angle_beta   90.00
_cell.angle_gamma   90.00
#
_symmetry.space_group_name_H-M   'P 1'
#
loop_
_entity.id
_entity.type
_entity.pdbx_description
1 polymer ?
#
loop_
_entity_poly.entity_id
_entity_poly.type
_entity_poly.pdbx_seq_one_letter_code
_entity_poly.pdbx_strand_id
1 'polypeptide(L)'
;IILDAENQADEFEPFAGDSSIAIFKQRTGESGQEKCKRALRAALAIVRAVEARNISSTRIGIYAGEITETEFGKLILRFGNCFAAANRLQELCEYFGTNILMDRTIAQAQDDEAQFIAAVGKVTPKGLEHPIHVYSIYKPGIHNCPSDIDSKRLQTFIQLKNEGIECVVGNNQKNIPSNFQTAENKLLQAQNEFKQATGRFDVATLRILDYIHEHPYPMETFEDKGISIDEKQGKGTGTRLPALSQQLIKAFDPNFYHALVENTGWETLFLIQWFKQGETIIRIGDEPNGIYYLARGEVQVQDKAGNTIAELSEGDIFGEMTYFSPERLRSATVVAITDIAVRKISSEDFEKTPILQRVFSELAKRRLRPV
;
A
#
# COMPACT_ATOMS: atom_id res chain seq x y z
N ILE A 1 11.34 -21.80 -14.29
CA ILE A 1 12.52 -21.01 -14.72
C ILE A 1 13.73 -21.88 -14.44
N ILE A 2 14.36 -22.46 -15.47
CA ILE A 2 15.66 -23.09 -15.27
C ILE A 2 16.63 -21.91 -15.23
N LEU A 3 16.99 -21.48 -14.01
CA LEU A 3 18.15 -20.61 -13.84
C LEU A 3 19.33 -21.38 -14.47
N ASP A 4 20.12 -20.71 -15.32
CA ASP A 4 21.35 -21.30 -15.85
C ASP A 4 22.20 -21.91 -14.71
N ALA A 5 23.09 -22.84 -15.03
CA ALA A 5 23.91 -23.53 -14.03
C ALA A 5 24.73 -22.55 -13.14
N GLU A 6 24.99 -21.34 -13.62
CA GLU A 6 25.72 -20.31 -12.90
C GLU A 6 24.86 -19.63 -11.81
N ASN A 7 23.58 -19.35 -12.07
CA ASN A 7 22.68 -18.58 -11.22
C ASN A 7 21.70 -19.42 -10.38
N GLN A 8 21.81 -20.75 -10.41
CA GLN A 8 20.91 -21.64 -9.69
C GLN A 8 21.04 -21.50 -8.15
N ALA A 9 19.89 -21.50 -7.46
CA ALA A 9 19.83 -21.68 -6.01
C ALA A 9 20.30 -23.09 -5.65
N ASP A 10 20.98 -23.23 -4.51
CA ASP A 10 21.53 -24.52 -4.11
C ASP A 10 20.41 -25.47 -3.65
N GLU A 11 19.38 -24.93 -2.99
CA GLU A 11 18.20 -25.69 -2.54
C GLU A 11 16.92 -24.82 -2.59
N PHE A 12 15.78 -25.45 -2.90
CA PHE A 12 14.45 -24.87 -2.78
C PHE A 12 13.67 -25.61 -1.69
N GLU A 13 13.22 -24.88 -0.68
CA GLU A 13 12.36 -25.44 0.37
C GLU A 13 10.92 -24.91 0.19
N PRO A 14 9.90 -25.80 0.14
CA PRO A 14 8.52 -25.37 0.22
C PRO A 14 8.27 -24.81 1.63
N PHE A 15 7.95 -23.52 1.72
CA PHE A 15 7.48 -22.90 2.96
C PHE A 15 5.96 -23.06 3.05
N ALA A 16 5.38 -23.04 4.25
CA ALA A 16 3.94 -23.20 4.39
C ALA A 16 3.19 -22.06 3.65
N GLY A 17 2.29 -22.41 2.72
CA GLY A 17 1.51 -21.45 1.92
C GLY A 17 1.95 -21.38 0.46
N ASP A 18 1.92 -20.16 -0.09
CA ASP A 18 2.29 -19.81 -1.47
C ASP A 18 3.72 -19.24 -1.61
N SER A 19 4.45 -19.12 -0.49
CA SER A 19 5.84 -18.68 -0.45
C SER A 19 6.83 -19.83 -0.69
N SER A 20 7.98 -19.51 -1.28
CA SER A 20 9.10 -20.43 -1.47
C SER A 20 10.40 -19.82 -0.95
N ILE A 21 11.27 -20.64 -0.35
CA ILE A 21 12.59 -20.21 0.09
C ILE A 21 13.66 -20.80 -0.84
N ALA A 22 14.58 -19.95 -1.29
CA ALA A 22 15.75 -20.34 -2.06
C ALA A 22 17.02 -20.02 -1.26
N ILE A 23 17.88 -21.02 -1.04
CA ILE A 23 19.11 -20.86 -0.26
C ILE A 23 20.30 -20.78 -1.21
N PHE A 24 21.15 -19.77 -1.01
CA PHE A 24 22.41 -19.57 -1.73
C PHE A 24 23.58 -19.79 -0.78
N LYS A 25 24.23 -20.95 -0.88
CA LYS A 25 25.42 -21.33 -0.10
C LYS A 25 26.67 -20.81 -0.80
N GLN A 26 27.71 -20.47 -0.03
CA GLN A 26 28.98 -20.05 -0.61
C GLN A 26 29.67 -21.24 -1.27
N ARG A 27 29.93 -21.16 -2.57
CA ARG A 27 30.63 -22.20 -3.34
C ARG A 27 32.15 -22.15 -3.10
N THR A 28 32.85 -23.26 -3.36
CA THR A 28 34.31 -23.30 -3.26
C THR A 28 34.95 -22.27 -4.19
N GLY A 29 35.75 -21.35 -3.65
CA GLY A 29 36.38 -20.26 -4.40
C GLY A 29 35.49 -19.04 -4.67
N GLU A 30 34.21 -19.08 -4.30
CA GLU A 30 33.29 -17.94 -4.38
C GLU A 30 33.51 -17.00 -3.20
N SER A 31 33.60 -15.69 -3.43
CA SER A 31 33.63 -14.71 -2.35
C SER A 31 32.23 -14.49 -1.76
N GLY A 32 32.14 -13.95 -0.54
CA GLY A 32 30.85 -13.56 0.03
C GLY A 32 30.09 -12.56 -0.84
N GLN A 33 30.82 -11.69 -1.55
CA GLN A 33 30.26 -10.72 -2.49
C GLN A 33 29.65 -11.41 -3.72
N GLU A 34 30.37 -12.37 -4.33
CA GLU A 34 29.87 -13.12 -5.50
C GLU A 34 28.61 -13.92 -5.18
N LYS A 35 28.55 -14.53 -3.99
CA LYS A 35 27.33 -15.18 -3.49
C LYS A 35 26.12 -14.23 -3.44
N CYS A 36 26.33 -13.01 -2.95
CA CYS A 36 25.28 -11.98 -2.87
C CYS A 36 24.85 -11.50 -4.26
N LYS A 37 25.78 -11.34 -5.20
CA LYS A 37 25.48 -11.04 -6.62
C LYS A 37 24.65 -12.14 -7.27
N ARG A 38 25.00 -13.41 -7.04
CA ARG A 38 24.24 -14.58 -7.55
C ARG A 38 22.80 -14.58 -7.04
N ALA A 39 22.58 -14.33 -5.76
CA ALA A 39 21.25 -14.23 -5.18
C ALA A 39 20.40 -13.12 -5.84
N LEU A 40 20.96 -11.92 -6.02
CA LEU A 40 20.24 -10.82 -6.68
C LEU A 40 19.97 -11.10 -8.17
N ARG A 41 20.93 -11.68 -8.91
CA ARG A 41 20.76 -12.08 -10.31
C ARG A 41 19.60 -13.06 -10.49
N ALA A 42 19.50 -14.06 -9.60
CA ALA A 42 18.39 -15.00 -9.60
C ALA A 42 17.04 -14.29 -9.36
N ALA A 43 16.97 -13.39 -8.38
CA ALA A 43 15.77 -12.61 -8.11
C ALA A 43 15.36 -11.73 -9.31
N LEU A 44 16.32 -11.07 -9.97
CA LEU A 44 16.08 -10.27 -11.17
C LEU A 44 15.57 -11.11 -12.34
N ALA A 45 16.09 -12.32 -12.52
CA ALA A 45 15.59 -13.24 -13.54
C ALA A 45 14.12 -13.64 -13.29
N ILE A 46 13.74 -13.85 -12.02
CA ILE A 46 12.35 -14.12 -11.63
C ILE A 46 11.48 -12.90 -11.94
N VAL A 47 11.88 -11.70 -11.53
CA VAL A 47 11.09 -10.47 -11.79
C VAL A 47 10.93 -10.20 -13.29
N ARG A 48 11.98 -10.40 -14.10
CA ARG A 48 11.85 -10.31 -15.57
C ARG A 48 10.85 -11.32 -16.14
N ALA A 49 10.78 -12.52 -15.58
CA ALA A 49 9.79 -13.52 -15.99
C ALA A 49 8.37 -13.13 -15.59
N VAL A 50 8.18 -12.42 -14.46
CA VAL A 50 6.89 -11.82 -14.07
C VAL A 50 6.48 -10.75 -15.08
N GLU A 51 7.38 -9.82 -15.42
CA GLU A 51 7.11 -8.73 -16.37
C GLU A 51 6.79 -9.27 -17.77
N ALA A 52 7.47 -10.34 -18.19
CA ALA A 52 7.18 -11.07 -19.42
C ALA A 52 5.87 -11.89 -19.37
N ARG A 53 5.14 -11.88 -18.24
CA ARG A 53 3.93 -12.68 -17.98
C ARG A 53 4.13 -14.20 -18.11
N ASN A 54 5.37 -14.66 -17.95
CA ASN A 54 5.70 -16.09 -17.95
C ASN A 54 5.34 -16.75 -16.62
N ILE A 55 5.29 -15.97 -15.53
CA ILE A 55 4.87 -16.40 -14.20
C ILE A 55 3.99 -15.33 -13.54
N SER A 56 3.21 -15.73 -12.54
CA SER A 56 2.38 -14.82 -11.74
C SER A 56 3.22 -13.80 -10.97
N SER A 57 2.62 -12.66 -10.64
CA SER A 57 3.24 -11.62 -9.81
C SER A 57 3.80 -12.20 -8.52
N THR A 58 5.07 -11.89 -8.24
CA THR A 58 5.75 -12.32 -7.01
C THR A 58 6.51 -11.18 -6.36
N ARG A 59 6.78 -11.34 -5.06
CA ARG A 59 7.53 -10.42 -4.20
C ARG A 59 8.70 -11.21 -3.64
N ILE A 60 9.86 -10.57 -3.53
CA ILE A 60 11.10 -11.25 -3.16
C ILE A 60 11.81 -10.48 -2.07
N GLY A 61 11.96 -11.10 -0.89
CA GLY A 61 12.84 -10.64 0.17
C GLY A 61 14.18 -11.36 0.13
N ILE A 62 15.29 -10.62 0.07
CA ILE A 62 16.64 -11.19 0.05
C ILE A 62 17.39 -10.72 1.30
N TYR A 63 17.93 -11.66 2.07
CA TYR A 63 18.66 -11.35 3.29
C TYR A 63 19.94 -12.17 3.38
N ALA A 64 21.09 -11.53 3.58
CA ALA A 64 22.34 -12.22 3.89
C ALA A 64 22.49 -12.45 5.40
N GLY A 65 22.62 -13.72 5.81
CA GLY A 65 22.87 -14.07 7.20
C GLY A 65 23.38 -15.49 7.36
N GLU A 66 23.65 -15.86 8.61
CA GLU A 66 24.08 -17.21 8.97
C GLU A 66 22.88 -18.16 9.07
N ILE A 67 23.10 -19.40 8.64
CA ILE A 67 22.14 -20.50 8.74
C ILE A 67 22.82 -21.60 9.53
N THR A 68 22.19 -22.02 10.62
CA THR A 68 22.62 -23.20 11.37
C THR A 68 21.88 -24.41 10.83
N GLU A 69 22.63 -25.43 10.43
CA GLU A 69 22.10 -26.71 9.98
C GLU A 69 22.36 -27.78 11.06
N THR A 70 21.38 -28.63 11.34
CA THR A 70 21.55 -29.77 12.25
C THR A 70 20.79 -30.99 11.73
N GLU A 71 21.34 -32.18 11.98
CA GLU A 71 20.68 -33.43 11.61
C GLU A 71 19.73 -33.87 12.74
N PHE A 72 18.47 -34.09 12.37
CA PHE A 72 17.46 -34.68 13.25
C PHE A 72 16.93 -35.97 12.63
N GLY A 73 17.58 -37.09 12.97
CA GLY A 73 17.30 -38.38 12.35
C GLY A 73 17.76 -38.40 10.89
N LYS A 74 16.81 -38.47 9.94
CA LYS A 74 17.08 -38.39 8.49
C LYS A 74 16.77 -37.01 7.89
N LEU A 75 16.31 -36.07 8.71
CA LEU A 75 15.94 -34.72 8.28
C LEU A 75 17.08 -33.76 8.60
N ILE A 76 17.31 -32.81 7.71
CA ILE A 76 18.17 -31.66 7.97
C ILE A 76 17.26 -30.53 8.44
N LEU A 77 17.44 -30.08 9.68
CA LEU A 77 16.76 -28.91 10.22
C LEU A 77 17.65 -27.69 10.00
N ARG A 78 17.05 -26.61 9.53
CA ARG A 78 17.71 -25.33 9.32
C ARG A 78 17.03 -24.25 10.12
N PHE A 79 17.80 -23.44 10.82
CA PHE A 79 17.28 -22.33 11.60
C PHE A 79 18.26 -21.17 11.63
N GLY A 80 17.70 -19.97 11.73
CA GLY A 80 18.45 -18.72 11.73
C GLY A 80 17.52 -17.53 11.58
N ASN A 81 17.92 -16.38 12.13
CA ASN A 81 17.15 -15.15 12.04
C ASN A 81 17.01 -14.65 10.59
N CYS A 82 17.88 -15.09 9.70
CA CYS A 82 17.86 -14.77 8.27
C CYS A 82 16.57 -15.23 7.56
N PHE A 83 15.99 -16.37 7.95
CA PHE A 83 14.73 -16.84 7.37
C PHE A 83 13.57 -15.90 7.72
N ALA A 84 13.48 -15.51 8.99
CA ALA A 84 12.49 -14.54 9.44
C ALA A 84 12.69 -13.18 8.75
N ALA A 85 13.93 -12.69 8.68
CA ALA A 85 14.26 -11.42 8.04
C ALA A 85 13.92 -11.42 6.54
N ALA A 86 14.29 -12.46 5.80
CA ALA A 86 13.95 -12.60 4.38
C ALA A 86 12.43 -12.60 4.15
N ASN A 87 11.68 -13.35 4.96
CA ASN A 87 10.21 -13.37 4.88
C ASN A 87 9.60 -11.99 5.20
N ARG A 88 10.13 -11.25 6.19
CA ARG A 88 9.64 -9.88 6.47
C ARG A 88 9.96 -8.90 5.36
N LEU A 89 11.13 -9.01 4.71
CA LEU A 89 11.43 -8.21 3.53
C LEU A 89 10.48 -8.53 2.36
N GLN A 90 10.10 -9.80 2.17
CA GLN A 90 9.08 -10.18 1.19
C GLN A 90 7.73 -9.53 1.49
N GLU A 91 7.26 -9.58 2.73
CA GLU A 91 5.99 -8.97 3.14
C GLU A 91 6.00 -7.44 2.96
N LEU A 92 7.11 -6.79 3.32
CA LEU A 92 7.28 -5.34 3.20
C LEU A 92 7.29 -4.84 1.76
N CYS A 93 7.49 -5.72 0.77
CA CYS A 93 7.39 -5.35 -0.64
C CYS A 93 6.04 -4.71 -0.96
N GLU A 94 4.95 -5.19 -0.36
CA GLU A 94 3.62 -4.61 -0.54
C GLU A 94 3.51 -3.20 0.03
N TYR A 95 4.01 -2.99 1.25
CA TYR A 95 3.96 -1.71 1.93
C TYR A 95 4.71 -0.61 1.16
N PHE A 96 5.88 -0.96 0.61
CA PHE A 96 6.73 -0.05 -0.15
C PHE A 96 6.41 -0.02 -1.66
N GLY A 97 5.51 -0.87 -2.15
CA GLY A 97 5.16 -0.95 -3.57
C GLY A 97 6.32 -1.42 -4.45
N THR A 98 7.11 -2.37 -3.95
CA THR A 98 8.33 -2.88 -4.58
C THR A 98 8.20 -4.37 -4.94
N ASN A 99 9.01 -4.86 -5.89
CA ASN A 99 9.06 -6.30 -6.20
C ASN A 99 10.17 -7.02 -5.44
N ILE A 100 11.28 -6.33 -5.18
CA ILE A 100 12.44 -6.87 -4.47
C ILE A 100 12.76 -5.93 -3.31
N LEU A 101 12.91 -6.48 -2.11
CA LEU A 101 13.57 -5.80 -1.00
C LEU A 101 14.76 -6.64 -0.54
N MET A 102 15.86 -5.95 -0.25
CA MET A 102 17.11 -6.60 0.17
C MET A 102 17.76 -5.85 1.33
N ASP A 103 18.54 -6.56 2.14
CA ASP A 103 19.34 -5.94 3.19
C ASP A 103 20.59 -5.24 2.63
N ARG A 104 21.24 -4.45 3.49
CA ARG A 104 22.46 -3.68 3.14
C ARG A 104 23.58 -4.55 2.56
N THR A 105 23.77 -5.77 3.07
CA THR A 105 24.85 -6.66 2.64
C THR A 105 24.67 -7.06 1.18
N ILE A 106 23.45 -7.44 0.79
CA ILE A 106 23.12 -7.78 -0.60
C ILE A 106 23.27 -6.54 -1.49
N ALA A 107 22.76 -5.39 -1.05
CA ALA A 107 22.81 -4.14 -1.81
C ALA A 107 24.24 -3.65 -2.09
N GLN A 108 25.12 -3.68 -1.08
CA GLN A 108 26.50 -3.22 -1.18
C GLN A 108 27.41 -4.20 -1.93
N ALA A 109 27.00 -5.46 -2.10
CA ALA A 109 27.79 -6.43 -2.84
C ALA A 109 27.76 -6.24 -4.37
N GLN A 110 26.86 -5.39 -4.88
CA GLN A 110 26.66 -5.23 -6.32
C GLN A 110 27.67 -4.25 -6.94
N ASP A 111 28.26 -4.65 -8.07
CA ASP A 111 29.11 -3.77 -8.89
C ASP A 111 28.31 -3.28 -10.10
N ASP A 112 27.90 -4.19 -11.00
CA ASP A 112 27.19 -3.88 -12.25
C ASP A 112 25.83 -3.21 -12.01
N GLU A 113 25.17 -3.59 -10.91
CA GLU A 113 23.84 -3.10 -10.55
C GLU A 113 23.90 -1.91 -9.57
N ALA A 114 25.09 -1.48 -9.12
CA ALA A 114 25.25 -0.45 -8.09
C ALA A 114 24.51 0.85 -8.41
N GLN A 115 24.54 1.27 -9.68
CA GLN A 115 23.86 2.47 -10.18
C GLN A 115 22.32 2.39 -10.13
N PHE A 116 21.76 1.19 -9.95
CA PHE A 116 20.31 0.96 -9.87
C PHE A 116 19.83 0.71 -8.44
N ILE A 117 20.75 0.61 -7.48
CA ILE A 117 20.41 0.36 -6.07
C ILE A 117 19.89 1.66 -5.43
N ALA A 118 18.67 1.58 -4.90
CA ALA A 118 18.04 2.65 -4.15
C ALA A 118 17.74 2.23 -2.70
N ALA A 119 18.14 3.05 -1.74
CA ALA A 119 17.76 2.93 -0.35
C ALA A 119 16.24 3.16 -0.22
N VAL A 120 15.59 2.33 0.59
CA VAL A 120 14.15 2.42 0.88
C VAL A 120 13.94 3.02 2.27
N GLY A 121 14.72 2.58 3.25
CA GLY A 121 14.63 3.10 4.62
C GLY A 121 15.33 2.21 5.63
N LYS A 122 15.27 2.61 6.91
CA LYS A 122 15.68 1.78 8.05
C LYS A 122 14.43 1.39 8.81
N VAL A 123 14.10 0.11 8.85
CA VAL A 123 12.81 -0.37 9.38
C VAL A 123 13.03 -1.44 10.42
N THR A 124 12.21 -1.47 11.46
CA THR A 124 12.14 -2.59 12.41
C THR A 124 10.81 -3.30 12.23
N PRO A 125 10.79 -4.40 11.45
CA PRO A 125 9.61 -5.25 11.31
C PRO A 125 9.20 -5.84 12.65
N LYS A 126 7.90 -6.09 12.82
CA LYS A 126 7.37 -6.77 14.02
C LYS A 126 8.07 -8.11 14.25
N GLY A 127 8.54 -8.32 15.48
CA GLY A 127 9.23 -9.54 15.89
C GLY A 127 10.74 -9.56 15.62
N LEU A 128 11.32 -8.50 15.06
CA LEU A 128 12.77 -8.29 15.03
C LEU A 128 13.19 -7.29 16.11
N GLU A 129 14.29 -7.59 16.79
CA GLU A 129 14.86 -6.73 17.85
C GLU A 129 15.71 -5.58 17.28
N HIS A 130 16.16 -5.73 16.03
CA HIS A 130 17.07 -4.79 15.38
C HIS A 130 16.53 -4.34 14.02
N PRO A 131 16.76 -3.06 13.66
CA PRO A 131 16.34 -2.54 12.37
C PRO A 131 17.17 -3.12 11.22
N ILE A 132 16.51 -3.27 10.08
CA ILE A 132 17.13 -3.62 8.81
C ILE A 132 17.22 -2.35 7.96
N HIS A 133 18.41 -2.08 7.41
CA HIS A 133 18.56 -1.11 6.33
C HIS A 133 18.11 -1.79 5.02
N VAL A 134 17.03 -1.28 4.46
CA VAL A 134 16.33 -1.87 3.33
C VAL A 134 16.66 -1.13 2.06
N TYR A 135 16.93 -1.90 1.01
CA TYR A 135 17.24 -1.42 -0.32
C TYR A 135 16.35 -2.12 -1.35
N SER A 136 16.25 -1.52 -2.51
CA SER A 136 15.61 -2.10 -3.68
C SER A 136 16.40 -1.73 -4.94
N ILE A 137 15.94 -2.20 -6.10
CA ILE A 137 16.57 -1.97 -7.39
C ILE A 137 15.58 -1.34 -8.37
N TYR A 138 15.94 -0.16 -8.88
CA TYR A 138 15.15 0.59 -9.86
C TYR A 138 15.89 0.56 -11.19
N LYS A 139 15.46 -0.33 -12.08
CA LYS A 139 16.13 -0.63 -13.35
C LYS A 139 15.11 -0.65 -14.48
N PRO A 140 15.44 -0.20 -15.70
CA PRO A 140 14.52 -0.27 -16.83
C PRO A 140 13.91 -1.67 -17.01
N GLY A 141 12.59 -1.73 -17.13
CA GLY A 141 11.82 -2.96 -17.29
C GLY A 141 11.60 -3.76 -16.01
N ILE A 142 11.89 -3.19 -14.84
CA ILE A 142 11.71 -3.81 -13.53
C ILE A 142 11.11 -2.78 -12.57
N HIS A 143 10.29 -3.21 -11.61
CA HIS A 143 9.90 -2.39 -10.45
C HIS A 143 9.24 -1.06 -10.87
N ASN A 144 8.15 -1.15 -11.63
CA ASN A 144 7.42 0.00 -12.17
C ASN A 144 8.24 0.99 -13.01
N CYS A 145 9.48 0.65 -13.39
CA CYS A 145 10.28 1.43 -14.32
C CYS A 145 10.03 0.94 -15.74
N PRO A 146 9.48 1.77 -16.65
CA PRO A 146 9.34 1.41 -18.06
C PRO A 146 10.67 0.97 -18.67
N SER A 147 10.63 0.12 -19.70
CA SER A 147 11.86 -0.33 -20.38
C SER A 147 12.56 0.80 -21.14
N ASP A 148 11.81 1.82 -21.52
CA ASP A 148 12.22 3.03 -22.25
C ASP A 148 12.39 4.26 -21.35
N ILE A 149 12.45 4.06 -20.02
CA ILE A 149 12.64 5.14 -19.04
C ILE A 149 13.89 5.97 -19.33
N ASP A 150 13.79 7.29 -19.14
CA ASP A 150 14.94 8.20 -19.26
C ASP A 150 16.01 7.86 -18.23
N SER A 151 17.10 7.27 -18.70
CA SER A 151 18.23 6.82 -17.85
C SER A 151 18.81 7.94 -17.01
N LYS A 152 18.88 9.18 -17.52
CA LYS A 152 19.46 10.31 -16.77
C LYS A 152 18.56 10.68 -15.60
N ARG A 153 17.25 10.75 -15.84
CA ARG A 153 16.26 11.03 -14.78
C ARG A 153 16.18 9.92 -13.75
N LEU A 154 16.24 8.67 -14.20
CA LEU A 154 16.29 7.51 -13.30
C LEU A 154 17.51 7.59 -12.38
N GLN A 155 18.69 7.91 -12.91
CA GLN A 155 19.90 8.10 -12.11
C GLN A 155 19.79 9.27 -11.13
N THR A 156 19.24 10.40 -11.56
CA THR A 156 18.99 11.55 -10.68
C THR A 156 17.99 11.21 -9.56
N PHE A 157 16.92 10.47 -9.87
CA PHE A 157 15.98 9.97 -8.86
C PHE A 157 16.68 9.09 -7.82
N ILE A 158 17.45 8.08 -8.27
CA ILE A 158 18.14 7.14 -7.37
C ILE A 158 19.13 7.89 -6.47
N GLN A 159 19.90 8.83 -7.04
CA GLN A 159 20.83 9.65 -6.29
C GLN A 159 20.10 10.48 -5.21
N LEU A 160 19.10 11.27 -5.59
CA LEU A 160 18.34 12.11 -4.67
C LEU A 160 17.65 11.29 -3.59
N LYS A 161 17.10 10.13 -3.95
CA LYS A 161 16.48 9.19 -3.02
C LYS A 161 17.50 8.65 -2.02
N ASN A 162 18.66 8.19 -2.48
CA ASN A 162 19.72 7.67 -1.61
C ASN A 162 20.22 8.74 -0.63
N GLU A 163 20.47 9.95 -1.11
CA GLU A 163 20.87 11.08 -0.26
C GLU A 163 19.76 11.46 0.73
N GLY A 164 18.50 11.46 0.29
CA GLY A 164 17.35 11.73 1.15
C GLY A 164 17.19 10.71 2.27
N ILE A 165 17.24 9.41 1.94
CA ILE A 165 17.18 8.34 2.94
C ILE A 165 18.39 8.35 3.87
N GLU A 166 19.59 8.68 3.37
CA GLU A 166 20.77 8.85 4.23
C GLU A 166 20.58 9.98 5.25
N CYS A 167 19.92 11.08 4.87
CA CYS A 167 19.52 12.14 5.80
C CYS A 167 18.40 11.72 6.77
N VAL A 168 17.51 10.79 6.41
CA VAL A 168 16.54 10.23 7.36
C VAL A 168 17.27 9.40 8.41
N VAL A 169 18.06 8.44 7.96
CA VAL A 169 18.67 7.42 8.81
C VAL A 169 19.85 7.93 9.62
N GLY A 170 20.56 8.94 9.11
CA GLY A 170 21.86 9.35 9.63
C GLY A 170 22.98 8.39 9.18
N ASN A 171 24.19 8.93 9.04
CA ASN A 171 25.39 8.18 8.74
C ASN A 171 26.59 8.73 9.51
N ASN A 172 26.86 8.12 10.66
CA ASN A 172 27.97 8.48 11.55
C ASN A 172 29.34 8.30 10.90
N GLN A 173 29.51 7.34 9.97
CA GLN A 173 30.78 7.14 9.27
C GLN A 173 31.11 8.30 8.32
N LYS A 174 30.08 8.99 7.81
CA LYS A 174 30.22 10.15 6.92
C LYS A 174 29.96 11.49 7.63
N ASN A 175 29.77 11.49 8.95
CA ASN A 175 29.36 12.66 9.73
C ASN A 175 28.08 13.34 9.19
N ILE A 176 27.11 12.54 8.75
CA ILE A 176 25.80 13.02 8.29
C ILE A 176 24.80 12.77 9.43
N PRO A 177 24.37 13.79 10.19
CA PRO A 177 23.33 13.60 11.20
C PRO A 177 21.96 13.35 10.55
N SER A 178 21.03 12.78 11.31
CA SER A 178 19.63 12.74 10.89
C SER A 178 19.08 14.17 10.74
N ASN A 179 18.51 14.48 9.57
CA ASN A 179 17.97 15.79 9.24
C ASN A 179 16.74 15.64 8.33
N PHE A 180 15.57 15.62 8.95
CA PHE A 180 14.31 15.33 8.26
C PHE A 180 13.92 16.43 7.26
N GLN A 181 14.27 17.68 7.51
CA GLN A 181 13.99 18.77 6.56
C GLN A 181 14.82 18.66 5.28
N THR A 182 16.11 18.30 5.41
CA THR A 182 16.97 18.04 4.24
C THR A 182 16.51 16.79 3.51
N ALA A 183 16.14 15.74 4.26
CA ALA A 183 15.59 14.52 3.70
C ALA A 183 14.32 14.78 2.89
N GLU A 184 13.35 15.50 3.46
CA GLU A 184 12.08 15.84 2.82
C GLU A 184 12.32 16.55 1.48
N ASN A 185 13.14 17.59 1.47
CA ASN A 185 13.46 18.34 0.25
C ASN A 185 14.05 17.44 -0.85
N LYS A 186 14.98 16.55 -0.49
CA LYS A 186 15.60 15.61 -1.45
C LYS A 186 14.61 14.56 -1.93
N LEU A 187 13.79 14.01 -1.04
CA LEU A 187 12.79 12.99 -1.36
C LEU A 187 11.65 13.54 -2.22
N LEU A 188 11.23 14.80 -2.02
CA LEU A 188 10.27 15.49 -2.89
C LEU A 188 10.86 15.73 -4.28
N GLN A 189 12.12 16.15 -4.39
CA GLN A 189 12.81 16.27 -5.67
C GLN A 189 12.93 14.91 -6.37
N ALA A 190 13.31 13.86 -5.64
CA ALA A 190 13.34 12.50 -6.16
C ALA A 190 11.97 12.09 -6.71
N GLN A 191 10.88 12.37 -5.99
CA GLN A 191 9.54 12.07 -6.47
C GLN A 191 9.16 12.79 -7.75
N ASN A 192 9.57 14.04 -7.89
CA ASN A 192 9.33 14.79 -9.12
C ASN A 192 10.09 14.17 -10.30
N GLU A 193 11.35 13.76 -10.12
CA GLU A 193 12.11 13.06 -11.15
C GLU A 193 11.47 11.72 -11.53
N PHE A 194 11.07 10.91 -10.55
CA PHE A 194 10.42 9.62 -10.81
C PHE A 194 9.07 9.78 -11.52
N LYS A 195 8.26 10.77 -11.11
CA LYS A 195 6.98 11.08 -11.77
C LYS A 195 7.16 11.59 -13.19
N GLN A 196 8.16 12.42 -13.44
CA GLN A 196 8.47 12.87 -14.80
C GLN A 196 8.96 11.71 -15.68
N ALA A 197 9.69 10.75 -15.11
CA ALA A 197 10.21 9.60 -15.85
C ALA A 197 9.17 8.49 -16.08
N THR A 198 8.19 8.31 -15.18
CA THR A 198 7.28 7.15 -15.20
C THR A 198 5.78 7.51 -15.29
N GLY A 199 5.42 8.77 -15.09
CA GLY A 199 4.03 9.23 -14.96
C GLY A 199 3.37 8.85 -13.62
N ARG A 200 4.10 8.20 -12.70
CA ARG A 200 3.58 7.68 -11.43
C ARG A 200 4.45 8.13 -10.26
N PHE A 201 3.90 8.03 -9.06
CA PHE A 201 4.63 8.29 -7.82
C PHE A 201 5.32 7.01 -7.32
N ASP A 202 6.55 7.13 -6.83
CA ASP A 202 7.23 6.05 -6.12
C ASP A 202 6.62 5.88 -4.73
N VAL A 203 5.98 4.72 -4.50
CA VAL A 203 5.27 4.42 -3.24
C VAL A 203 6.24 4.39 -2.07
N ALA A 204 7.44 3.82 -2.26
CA ALA A 204 8.44 3.74 -1.20
C ALA A 204 8.84 5.13 -0.68
N THR A 205 9.13 6.08 -1.57
CA THR A 205 9.44 7.46 -1.17
C THR A 205 8.24 8.14 -0.51
N LEU A 206 7.00 7.91 -0.98
CA LEU A 206 5.81 8.45 -0.31
C LEU A 206 5.69 7.97 1.14
N ARG A 207 5.94 6.68 1.41
CA ARG A 207 5.87 6.15 2.78
C ARG A 207 6.85 6.82 3.73
N ILE A 208 8.04 7.18 3.24
CA ILE A 208 9.04 7.89 4.04
C ILE A 208 8.65 9.34 4.26
N LEU A 209 8.10 10.01 3.23
CA LEU A 209 7.57 11.37 3.36
C LEU A 209 6.39 11.42 4.35
N ASP A 210 5.44 10.48 4.26
CA ASP A 210 4.33 10.34 5.20
C ASP A 210 4.84 10.20 6.65
N TYR A 211 5.87 9.36 6.86
CA TYR A 211 6.49 9.21 8.17
C TYR A 211 7.12 10.51 8.68
N ILE A 212 7.86 11.24 7.84
CA ILE A 212 8.45 12.54 8.20
C ILE A 212 7.34 13.55 8.56
N HIS A 213 6.23 13.56 7.84
CA HIS A 213 5.11 14.45 8.12
C HIS A 213 4.36 14.09 9.41
N GLU A 214 4.24 12.80 9.74
CA GLU A 214 3.69 12.33 11.02
C GLU A 214 4.66 12.57 12.20
N HIS A 215 5.98 12.54 11.94
CA HIS A 215 7.05 12.70 12.92
C HIS A 215 8.10 13.71 12.43
N PRO A 216 7.83 15.03 12.49
CA PRO A 216 8.67 16.06 11.86
C PRO A 216 10.07 16.21 12.47
N TYR A 217 10.34 15.58 13.62
CA TYR A 217 11.64 15.52 14.25
C TYR A 217 12.02 14.06 14.52
N PRO A 218 13.28 13.66 14.27
CA PRO A 218 13.74 12.32 14.59
C PRO A 218 13.62 12.09 16.10
N MET A 219 12.98 10.98 16.48
CA MET A 219 12.98 10.57 17.89
C MET A 219 14.41 10.27 18.32
N GLU A 220 14.75 10.50 19.60
CA GLU A 220 16.10 10.21 20.13
C GLU A 220 16.54 8.76 19.88
N THR A 221 15.60 7.82 19.79
CA THR A 221 15.86 6.40 19.54
C THR A 221 15.78 5.99 18.06
N PHE A 222 15.60 6.94 17.13
CA PHE A 222 15.41 6.63 15.71
C PHE A 222 16.65 5.99 15.09
N GLU A 223 17.85 6.43 15.48
CA GLU A 223 19.09 5.82 15.02
C GLU A 223 19.18 4.34 15.38
N ASP A 224 18.65 3.94 16.54
CA ASP A 224 18.69 2.55 17.02
C ASP A 224 17.50 1.72 16.54
N LYS A 225 16.33 2.33 16.34
CA LYS A 225 15.06 1.63 16.09
C LYS A 225 14.51 1.78 14.68
N GLY A 226 14.94 2.79 13.92
CA GLY A 226 14.36 3.11 12.62
C GLY A 226 12.84 3.31 12.65
N ILE A 227 12.20 3.09 11.51
CA ILE A 227 10.75 3.17 11.32
C ILE A 227 10.12 1.85 11.79
N SER A 228 9.24 1.92 12.79
CA SER A 228 8.44 0.77 13.21
C SER A 228 7.27 0.59 12.26
N ILE A 229 7.11 -0.62 11.69
CA ILE A 229 6.02 -0.96 10.77
C ILE A 229 5.13 -1.99 11.47
N ASP A 230 3.89 -1.62 11.76
CA ASP A 230 2.88 -2.52 12.34
C ASP A 230 1.95 -3.09 11.25
N GLU A 231 1.51 -4.35 11.40
CA GLU A 231 0.76 -5.12 10.39
C GLU A 231 -0.59 -4.47 10.00
N LYS A 232 -1.13 -3.60 10.86
CA LYS A 232 -2.35 -2.82 10.58
C LYS A 232 -2.15 -1.69 9.58
N GLN A 233 -0.90 -1.25 9.35
CA GLN A 233 -0.59 -0.18 8.38
C GLN A 233 -0.61 -0.67 6.92
N GLY A 234 -0.71 -1.99 6.69
CA GLY A 234 -0.72 -2.63 5.37
C GLY A 234 -2.10 -3.01 4.81
N LYS A 235 -3.22 -2.69 5.48
CA LYS A 235 -4.58 -3.12 5.05
C LYS A 235 -5.47 -2.02 4.47
N GLY A 236 -4.87 -0.91 4.02
CA GLY A 236 -5.60 0.15 3.33
C GLY A 236 -5.50 0.01 1.81
N THR A 237 -6.51 -0.55 1.15
CA THR A 237 -6.76 -0.27 -0.28
C THR A 237 -7.26 1.16 -0.40
N GLY A 238 -6.36 2.13 -0.52
CA GLY A 238 -6.72 3.53 -0.69
C GLY A 238 -5.66 4.47 -0.14
N THR A 239 -5.38 5.52 -0.90
CA THR A 239 -4.52 6.65 -0.54
C THR A 239 -4.83 7.10 0.89
N ARG A 240 -3.87 6.93 1.83
CA ARG A 240 -4.01 7.47 3.18
C ARG A 240 -4.10 8.99 3.04
N LEU A 241 -5.12 9.63 3.64
CA LEU A 241 -5.19 11.08 3.68
C LEU A 241 -3.90 11.60 4.36
N PRO A 242 -3.15 12.52 3.74
CA PRO A 242 -1.94 13.06 4.35
C PRO A 242 -2.22 13.64 5.74
N ALA A 243 -1.22 13.62 6.64
CA ALA A 243 -1.36 14.09 8.01
C ALA A 243 -1.91 15.53 8.09
N LEU A 244 -1.47 16.41 7.17
CA LEU A 244 -1.99 17.77 7.09
C LEU A 244 -3.48 17.81 6.69
N SER A 245 -3.91 16.99 5.73
CA SER A 245 -5.33 16.89 5.35
C SER A 245 -6.19 16.41 6.52
N GLN A 246 -5.69 15.46 7.30
CA GLN A 246 -6.32 14.99 8.53
C GLN A 246 -6.45 16.12 9.57
N GLN A 247 -5.36 16.85 9.84
CA GLN A 247 -5.37 17.97 10.79
C GLN A 247 -6.27 19.11 10.33
N LEU A 248 -6.34 19.39 9.02
CA LEU A 248 -7.26 20.38 8.46
C LEU A 248 -8.72 19.94 8.65
N ILE A 249 -9.07 18.70 8.33
CA ILE A 249 -10.43 18.18 8.57
C ILE A 249 -10.78 18.29 10.06
N LYS A 250 -9.85 17.94 10.95
CA LYS A 250 -10.00 18.10 12.40
C LYS A 250 -10.23 19.55 12.83
N ALA A 251 -9.50 20.50 12.24
CA ALA A 251 -9.65 21.91 12.53
C ALA A 251 -10.97 22.50 12.00
N PHE A 252 -11.46 22.03 10.85
CA PHE A 252 -12.71 22.49 10.24
C PHE A 252 -13.95 21.91 10.93
N ASP A 253 -13.96 20.60 11.21
CA ASP A 253 -15.03 19.94 11.94
C ASP A 253 -14.48 18.73 12.71
N PRO A 254 -14.23 18.88 14.02
CA PRO A 254 -13.74 17.80 14.86
C PRO A 254 -14.65 16.57 14.86
N ASN A 255 -15.97 16.76 14.74
CA ASN A 255 -16.90 15.63 14.70
C ASN A 255 -16.78 14.86 13.38
N PHE A 256 -16.63 15.57 12.26
CA PHE A 256 -16.41 14.96 10.95
C PHE A 256 -15.07 14.20 10.89
N TYR A 257 -14.02 14.74 11.51
CA TYR A 257 -12.74 14.04 11.68
C TYR A 257 -12.86 12.77 12.50
N HIS A 258 -13.51 12.85 13.67
CA HIS A 258 -13.77 11.67 14.49
C HIS A 258 -14.57 10.61 13.70
N ALA A 259 -15.50 11.02 12.85
CA ALA A 259 -16.29 10.12 12.01
C ALA A 259 -15.45 9.37 10.98
N LEU A 260 -14.67 10.10 10.19
CA LEU A 260 -14.05 9.58 8.99
C LEU A 260 -12.62 9.06 9.20
N VAL A 261 -12.00 9.41 10.32
CA VAL A 261 -10.58 9.12 10.57
C VAL A 261 -10.36 8.35 11.87
N GLU A 262 -10.96 8.76 12.99
CA GLU A 262 -10.69 8.10 14.29
C GLU A 262 -11.63 6.93 14.59
N ASN A 263 -12.93 7.03 14.29
CA ASN A 263 -13.95 6.02 14.59
C ASN A 263 -14.65 5.52 13.32
N THR A 264 -13.89 4.89 12.43
CA THR A 264 -14.40 4.31 11.17
C THR A 264 -15.16 2.99 11.34
N GLY A 265 -15.42 2.56 12.58
CA GLY A 265 -16.12 1.30 12.86
C GLY A 265 -17.50 1.18 12.21
N TRP A 266 -18.16 2.30 11.93
CA TRP A 266 -19.43 2.33 11.21
C TRP A 266 -19.33 1.85 9.77
N GLU A 267 -18.14 1.85 9.14
CA GLU A 267 -17.95 1.32 7.78
C GLU A 267 -18.34 -0.16 7.70
N THR A 268 -18.16 -0.90 8.79
CA THR A 268 -18.53 -2.32 8.88
C THR A 268 -20.04 -2.56 8.86
N LEU A 269 -20.84 -1.52 9.13
CA LEU A 269 -22.31 -1.58 9.07
C LEU A 269 -22.84 -1.52 7.64
N PHE A 270 -21.98 -1.17 6.67
CA PHE A 270 -22.33 -1.09 5.25
C PHE A 270 -22.09 -2.42 4.53
N LEU A 271 -23.16 -3.21 4.42
CA LEU A 271 -23.13 -4.51 3.74
C LEU A 271 -23.33 -4.35 2.23
N ILE A 272 -22.64 -5.17 1.43
CA ILE A 272 -22.81 -5.15 -0.03
C ILE A 272 -24.12 -5.83 -0.41
N GLN A 273 -24.83 -5.23 -1.36
CA GLN A 273 -25.92 -5.86 -2.10
C GLN A 273 -25.71 -5.66 -3.60
N TRP A 274 -26.18 -6.62 -4.39
CA TRP A 274 -26.08 -6.61 -5.84
C TRP A 274 -27.47 -6.62 -6.44
N PHE A 275 -27.66 -5.82 -7.48
CA PHE A 275 -28.90 -5.78 -8.23
C PHE A 275 -28.58 -5.85 -9.72
N LYS A 276 -29.45 -6.53 -10.46
CA LYS A 276 -29.39 -6.63 -11.92
C LYS A 276 -30.04 -5.41 -12.56
N GLN A 277 -29.62 -5.12 -13.78
CA GLN A 277 -30.27 -4.11 -14.61
C GLN A 277 -31.81 -4.29 -14.61
N GLY A 278 -32.53 -3.20 -14.38
CA GLY A 278 -34.00 -3.15 -14.33
C GLY A 278 -34.61 -3.48 -12.97
N GLU A 279 -33.84 -3.97 -11.99
CA GLU A 279 -34.37 -4.23 -10.65
C GLU A 279 -34.68 -2.94 -9.89
N THR A 280 -35.77 -2.96 -9.11
CA THR A 280 -36.17 -1.85 -8.23
C THR A 280 -35.51 -2.01 -6.86
N ILE A 281 -34.71 -1.03 -6.46
CA ILE A 281 -34.01 -1.02 -5.16
C ILE A 281 -34.88 -0.37 -4.08
N ILE A 282 -35.57 0.71 -4.44
CA ILE A 282 -36.48 1.44 -3.56
C ILE A 282 -37.76 1.70 -4.33
N ARG A 283 -38.92 1.55 -3.69
CA ARG A 283 -40.21 1.96 -4.24
C ARG A 283 -40.76 3.15 -3.46
N ILE A 284 -41.29 4.13 -4.17
CA ILE A 284 -41.94 5.29 -3.57
C ILE A 284 -43.10 4.85 -2.65
N GLY A 285 -43.20 5.48 -1.47
CA GLY A 285 -44.22 5.18 -0.48
C GLY A 285 -43.91 3.99 0.44
N ASP A 286 -42.84 3.22 0.19
CA ASP A 286 -42.42 2.17 1.10
C ASP A 286 -41.84 2.75 2.40
N GLU A 287 -41.90 1.97 3.48
CA GLU A 287 -41.16 2.25 4.71
C GLU A 287 -39.64 2.12 4.48
N PRO A 288 -38.82 2.96 5.12
CA PRO A 288 -37.39 2.97 4.89
C PRO A 288 -36.73 1.78 5.58
N ASN A 289 -35.94 1.04 4.80
CA ASN A 289 -35.22 -0.15 5.24
C ASN A 289 -33.69 0.03 5.23
N GLY A 290 -33.20 1.26 4.98
CA GLY A 290 -31.78 1.59 4.92
C GLY A 290 -31.44 2.74 3.97
N ILE A 291 -30.16 3.11 3.96
CA ILE A 291 -29.54 4.07 3.04
C ILE A 291 -28.54 3.32 2.17
N TYR A 292 -28.41 3.76 0.91
CA TYR A 292 -27.60 3.09 -0.10
C TYR A 292 -26.53 4.03 -0.63
N TYR A 293 -25.29 3.54 -0.72
CA TYR A 293 -24.19 4.14 -1.46
C TYR A 293 -23.91 3.32 -2.71
N LEU A 294 -23.90 3.96 -3.87
CA LEU A 294 -23.67 3.30 -5.16
C LEU A 294 -22.17 3.09 -5.38
N ALA A 295 -21.72 1.85 -5.15
CA ALA A 295 -20.30 1.49 -5.28
C ALA A 295 -19.89 1.19 -6.72
N ARG A 296 -20.85 0.76 -7.57
CA ARG A 296 -20.63 0.48 -8.99
C ARG A 296 -21.92 0.58 -9.78
N GLY A 297 -21.85 1.12 -11.00
CA GLY A 297 -22.96 1.19 -11.95
C GLY A 297 -23.80 2.46 -11.81
N GLU A 298 -25.02 2.42 -12.36
CA GLU A 298 -25.90 3.58 -12.54
C GLU A 298 -27.35 3.24 -12.20
N VAL A 299 -28.07 4.19 -11.62
CA VAL A 299 -29.49 4.07 -11.26
C VAL A 299 -30.28 5.30 -11.70
N GLN A 300 -31.56 5.11 -12.01
CA GLN A 300 -32.50 6.20 -12.24
C GLN A 300 -33.45 6.35 -11.05
N VAL A 301 -33.76 7.59 -10.73
CA VAL A 301 -34.73 7.97 -9.69
C VAL A 301 -35.99 8.44 -10.38
N GLN A 302 -37.13 7.87 -10.03
CA GLN A 302 -38.44 8.13 -10.62
C GLN A 302 -39.42 8.73 -9.60
N ASP A 303 -40.21 9.70 -10.05
CA ASP A 303 -41.31 10.27 -9.28
C ASP A 303 -42.52 9.31 -9.19
N LYS A 304 -43.60 9.76 -8.55
CA LYS A 304 -44.85 8.99 -8.42
C LYS A 304 -45.53 8.70 -9.77
N ALA A 305 -45.29 9.52 -10.78
CA ALA A 305 -45.82 9.35 -12.13
C ALA A 305 -44.94 8.43 -13.00
N GLY A 306 -43.80 7.97 -12.49
CA GLY A 306 -42.85 7.12 -13.20
C GLY A 306 -41.89 7.90 -14.10
N ASN A 307 -41.87 9.23 -14.03
CA ASN A 307 -40.92 10.04 -14.79
C ASN A 307 -39.56 9.99 -14.10
N THR A 308 -38.49 9.79 -14.87
CA THR A 308 -37.12 9.92 -14.36
C THR A 308 -36.83 11.38 -14.01
N ILE A 309 -36.52 11.62 -12.74
CA ILE A 309 -36.22 12.95 -12.18
C ILE A 309 -34.73 13.15 -11.91
N ALA A 310 -33.95 12.08 -11.81
CA ALA A 310 -32.49 12.12 -11.69
C ALA A 310 -31.87 10.79 -12.12
N GLU A 311 -30.62 10.84 -12.55
CA GLU A 311 -29.75 9.68 -12.71
C GLU A 311 -28.58 9.82 -11.74
N LEU A 312 -28.23 8.71 -11.07
CA LEU A 312 -27.15 8.65 -10.09
C LEU A 312 -26.09 7.64 -10.55
N SER A 313 -24.85 7.94 -10.22
CA SER A 313 -23.65 7.21 -10.65
C SER A 313 -22.78 6.82 -9.46
N GLU A 314 -21.66 6.15 -9.73
CA GLU A 314 -20.74 5.68 -8.69
C GLU A 314 -20.30 6.82 -7.76
N GLY A 315 -20.40 6.57 -6.45
CA GLY A 315 -20.14 7.58 -5.42
C GLY A 315 -21.40 8.26 -4.89
N ASP A 316 -22.53 8.17 -5.59
CA ASP A 316 -23.78 8.78 -5.15
C ASP A 316 -24.46 7.98 -4.02
N ILE A 317 -25.18 8.73 -3.18
CA ILE A 317 -26.00 8.21 -2.08
C ILE A 317 -27.47 8.38 -2.45
N PHE A 318 -28.31 7.41 -2.08
CA PHE A 318 -29.76 7.52 -2.21
C PHE A 318 -30.52 6.84 -1.07
N GLY A 319 -31.78 7.24 -0.92
CA GLY A 319 -32.68 6.74 0.12
C GLY A 319 -32.52 7.42 1.47
N GLU A 320 -31.59 8.36 1.64
CA GLU A 320 -31.37 9.13 2.87
C GLU A 320 -32.49 10.14 3.15
N MET A 321 -33.12 10.68 2.11
CA MET A 321 -34.13 11.76 2.24
C MET A 321 -35.29 11.40 3.18
N THR A 322 -35.71 10.14 3.16
CA THR A 322 -36.82 9.62 3.98
C THR A 322 -36.59 9.79 5.49
N TYR A 323 -35.34 9.81 5.96
CA TYR A 323 -35.02 9.93 7.39
C TYR A 323 -35.09 11.38 7.89
N PHE A 324 -35.20 12.34 6.97
CA PHE A 324 -35.29 13.77 7.28
C PHE A 324 -36.62 14.38 6.83
N SER A 325 -37.52 13.57 6.27
CA SER A 325 -38.87 13.97 5.89
C SER A 325 -39.87 13.68 7.02
N PRO A 326 -40.85 14.56 7.28
CA PRO A 326 -41.88 14.34 8.31
C PRO A 326 -42.69 13.05 8.13
N GLU A 327 -42.94 12.65 6.88
CA GLU A 327 -43.77 11.48 6.55
C GLU A 327 -43.02 10.15 6.73
N ARG A 328 -41.69 10.20 6.78
CA ARG A 328 -40.80 9.03 6.87
C ARG A 328 -41.03 7.93 5.83
N LEU A 329 -41.62 8.24 4.68
CA LEU A 329 -41.78 7.32 3.55
C LEU A 329 -40.79 7.62 2.42
N ARG A 330 -40.48 6.61 1.60
CA ARG A 330 -39.64 6.78 0.41
C ARG A 330 -40.26 7.79 -0.55
N SER A 331 -39.49 8.83 -0.90
CA SER A 331 -39.95 9.94 -1.74
C SER A 331 -39.94 9.67 -3.24
N ALA A 332 -39.22 8.64 -3.68
CA ALA A 332 -39.03 8.28 -5.08
C ALA A 332 -38.75 6.78 -5.24
N THR A 333 -38.98 6.26 -6.44
CA THR A 333 -38.59 4.90 -6.83
C THR A 333 -37.17 4.94 -7.41
N VAL A 334 -36.32 3.97 -7.08
CA VAL A 334 -34.95 3.88 -7.62
C VAL A 334 -34.80 2.55 -8.35
N VAL A 335 -34.38 2.60 -9.61
CA VAL A 335 -34.28 1.44 -10.51
C VAL A 335 -32.87 1.37 -11.11
N ALA A 336 -32.30 0.18 -11.16
CA ALA A 336 -30.98 -0.05 -11.76
C ALA A 336 -31.01 0.15 -13.28
N ILE A 337 -30.12 1.01 -13.80
CA ILE A 337 -29.90 1.19 -15.25
C ILE A 337 -28.91 0.16 -15.77
N THR A 338 -27.92 -0.21 -14.95
CA THR A 338 -26.91 -1.25 -15.22
C THR A 338 -26.91 -2.31 -14.13
N ASP A 339 -26.10 -3.36 -14.26
CA ASP A 339 -25.80 -4.23 -13.12
C ASP A 339 -25.04 -3.41 -12.06
N ILE A 340 -25.56 -3.33 -10.84
CA ILE A 340 -25.03 -2.46 -9.80
C ILE A 340 -24.54 -3.23 -8.57
N ALA A 341 -23.63 -2.61 -7.84
CA ALA A 341 -23.28 -2.98 -6.47
C ALA A 341 -23.48 -1.77 -5.56
N VAL A 342 -24.19 -1.97 -4.45
CA VAL A 342 -24.44 -0.94 -3.45
C VAL A 342 -23.94 -1.36 -2.09
N ARG A 343 -23.56 -0.38 -1.28
CA ARG A 343 -23.30 -0.54 0.15
C ARG A 343 -24.52 -0.04 0.90
N LYS A 344 -25.19 -0.92 1.66
CA LYS A 344 -26.40 -0.62 2.42
C LYS A 344 -26.11 -0.59 3.92
N ILE A 345 -26.52 0.48 4.58
CA ILE A 345 -26.68 0.52 6.04
C ILE A 345 -28.17 0.35 6.38
N SER A 346 -28.49 -0.46 7.38
CA SER A 346 -29.88 -0.67 7.82
C SER A 346 -30.44 0.58 8.51
N SER A 347 -31.77 0.73 8.56
CA SER A 347 -32.39 1.82 9.33
C SER A 347 -31.97 1.80 10.80
N GLU A 348 -31.93 0.60 11.40
CA GLU A 348 -31.56 0.42 12.80
C GLU A 348 -30.12 0.87 13.09
N ASP A 349 -29.17 0.45 12.25
CA ASP A 349 -27.76 0.80 12.40
C ASP A 349 -27.52 2.29 12.15
N PHE A 350 -28.21 2.86 11.16
CA PHE A 350 -28.16 4.29 10.87
C PHE A 350 -28.72 5.12 12.03
N GLU A 351 -29.84 4.70 12.62
CA GLU A 351 -30.47 5.36 13.77
C GLU A 351 -29.62 5.29 15.04
N LYS A 352 -28.83 4.23 15.20
CA LYS A 352 -27.85 4.08 16.29
C LYS A 352 -26.53 4.80 16.04
N THR A 353 -26.34 5.43 14.89
CA THR A 353 -25.09 6.09 14.51
C THR A 353 -25.29 7.60 14.30
N PRO A 354 -25.28 8.43 15.38
CA PRO A 354 -25.57 9.86 15.30
C PRO A 354 -24.67 10.64 14.34
N ILE A 355 -23.43 10.18 14.18
CA ILE A 355 -22.48 10.85 13.30
C ILE A 355 -22.85 10.70 11.82
N LEU A 356 -23.35 9.53 11.41
CA LEU A 356 -23.88 9.35 10.06
C LEU A 356 -25.12 10.21 9.86
N GLN A 357 -26.03 10.27 10.83
CA GLN A 357 -27.20 11.15 10.74
C GLN A 357 -26.80 12.61 10.47
N ARG A 358 -25.76 13.12 11.12
CA ARG A 358 -25.23 14.47 10.85
C ARG A 358 -24.72 14.59 9.42
N VAL A 359 -23.85 13.69 8.98
CA VAL A 359 -23.26 13.70 7.62
C VAL A 359 -24.36 13.66 6.55
N PHE A 360 -25.28 12.70 6.64
CA PHE A 360 -26.36 12.54 5.68
C PHE A 360 -27.39 13.68 5.77
N SER A 361 -27.56 14.32 6.93
CA SER A 361 -28.42 15.51 7.04
C SER A 361 -27.88 16.69 6.24
N GLU A 362 -26.55 16.88 6.20
CA GLU A 362 -25.94 17.94 5.39
C GLU A 362 -26.06 17.65 3.89
N LEU A 363 -25.96 16.37 3.49
CA LEU A 363 -26.25 15.96 2.11
C LEU A 363 -27.72 16.20 1.73
N ALA A 364 -28.66 15.82 2.59
CA ALA A 364 -30.09 16.04 2.38
C ALA A 364 -30.44 17.54 2.28
N LYS A 365 -29.86 18.38 3.15
CA LYS A 365 -30.04 19.84 3.09
C LYS A 365 -29.57 20.45 1.77
N ARG A 366 -28.47 19.96 1.19
CA ARG A 366 -27.97 20.43 -0.11
C ARG A 366 -28.93 20.09 -1.25
N ARG A 367 -29.55 18.91 -1.21
CA ARG A 367 -30.53 18.45 -2.21
C ARG A 367 -31.89 19.16 -2.09
N LEU A 368 -32.23 19.65 -0.89
CA LEU A 368 -33.48 20.37 -0.63
C LEU A 368 -33.40 21.89 -0.86
N ARG A 369 -32.20 22.46 -1.03
CA ARG A 369 -32.06 23.88 -1.42
C ARG A 369 -32.15 23.97 -2.95
N PRO A 370 -33.15 24.66 -3.52
CA PRO A 370 -33.13 24.99 -4.94
C PRO A 370 -31.93 25.89 -5.23
N VAL A 371 -31.27 25.67 -6.37
CA VAL A 371 -30.33 26.63 -6.98
C VAL A 371 -31.09 27.86 -7.42
#